data_AF-A0A3D5EKW3-F1
#
_entry.id   AF-A0A3D5EKW3-F1
#
_cell.length_a   1.000
_cell.length_b   1.000
_cell.length_c   1.000
_cell.angle_alpha   90.00
_cell.angle_beta   90.00
_cell.angle_gamma   90.00
#
_symmetry.space_group_name_H-M   'P 1'
#
loop_
_entity.id
_entity.type
_entity.pdbx_description
1 polymer ?
#
loop_
_entity_poly.entity_id
_entity_poly.type
_entity_poly.pdbx_seq_one_letter_code
_entity_poly.pdbx_strand_id
1 'polypeptide(L)' 'MKFSMNGFRRELSNNVEELREAVLQSVTGELYDEDHLVEVVNKIITQSNVINCVYNPDVPEFQELDLEVEHLELVK' A
#
# COMPACT_ATOMS: atom_id res chain seq x y z
N MET A 1 -7.49 16.98 12.67
CA MET A 1 -6.30 16.61 11.86
C MET A 1 -6.66 16.91 10.40
N LYS A 2 -5.85 17.64 9.63
CA LYS A 2 -6.13 17.87 8.20
C LYS A 2 -5.38 16.82 7.39
N PHE A 3 -6.10 15.98 6.64
CA PHE A 3 -5.52 14.98 5.75
C PHE A 3 -5.39 15.56 4.33
N SER A 4 -4.21 15.43 3.73
CA SER A 4 -3.97 15.93 2.36
C SER A 4 -4.08 14.78 1.36
N MET A 5 -5.19 14.72 0.64
CA MET A 5 -5.37 13.72 -0.44
C MET A 5 -4.29 13.85 -1.52
N ASN A 6 -3.80 15.06 -1.81
CA ASN A 6 -2.73 15.26 -2.79
C ASN A 6 -1.38 14.74 -2.30
N GLY A 7 -1.07 14.92 -1.01
CA GLY A 7 0.12 14.35 -0.39
C GLY A 7 0.07 12.83 -0.39
N PHE A 8 -1.07 12.29 0.05
CA PHE A 8 -1.34 10.86 0.08
C PHE A 8 -1.24 10.21 -1.31
N ARG A 9 -1.83 10.81 -2.34
CA ARG A 9 -1.72 10.31 -3.74
C ARG A 9 -0.28 10.32 -4.25
N ARG A 10 0.52 11.31 -3.88
CA ARG A 10 1.95 11.39 -4.26
C ARG A 10 2.74 10.28 -3.58
N GLU A 11 2.52 10.08 -2.29
CA GLU A 11 3.17 9.03 -1.51
C GLU A 11 2.80 7.64 -2.03
N LEU A 12 1.51 7.39 -2.32
CA LEU A 12 1.07 6.15 -2.94
C LEU A 12 1.74 5.91 -4.31
N SER A 13 1.87 6.95 -5.14
CA SER A 13 2.56 6.83 -6.42
C SER A 13 4.03 6.42 -6.24
N ASN A 14 4.72 7.00 -5.27
CA ASN A 14 6.12 6.66 -4.98
C ASN A 14 6.24 5.23 -4.46
N ASN A 15 5.37 4.80 -3.55
CA ASN A 15 5.39 3.44 -3.00
C ASN A 15 5.09 2.40 -4.08
N VAL A 16 4.22 2.71 -5.06
CA VAL A 16 3.93 1.81 -6.20
C VAL A 16 5.15 1.72 -7.13
N GLU A 17 5.88 2.82 -7.32
CA GLU A 17 7.13 2.81 -8.08
C GLU A 17 8.22 1.98 -7.38
N GLU A 18 8.37 2.14 -6.07
CA GLU A 18 9.26 1.32 -5.22
C GLU A 18 8.90 -0.17 -5.29
N LEU A 19 7.60 -0.51 -5.22
CA LEU A 19 7.13 -1.89 -5.37
C LEU A 19 7.49 -2.46 -6.74
N ARG A 20 7.32 -1.67 -7.80
CA ARG A 20 7.68 -2.09 -9.15
C ARG A 20 9.18 -2.40 -9.24
N GLU A 21 10.04 -1.58 -8.66
CA GLU A 21 11.49 -1.79 -8.65
C GLU A 21 11.87 -3.05 -7.86
N ALA A 22 11.32 -3.23 -6.65
CA ALA A 22 11.56 -4.40 -5.81
C ALA A 22 11.12 -5.70 -6.50
N VAL A 23 9.95 -5.70 -7.16
CA VAL A 23 9.47 -6.86 -7.93
C VAL A 23 10.40 -7.14 -9.11
N LEU A 24 10.86 -6.11 -9.84
CA LEU A 24 11.80 -6.31 -10.94
C LEU A 24 13.09 -6.97 -10.46
N GLN A 25 13.69 -6.48 -9.37
CA GLN A 25 14.89 -7.07 -8.78
C GLN A 25 14.68 -8.55 -8.42
N SER A 26 13.52 -8.88 -7.84
CA SER A 26 13.17 -10.27 -7.46
C SER A 26 13.09 -11.24 -8.66
N VAL A 27 12.63 -10.77 -9.84
CA VAL A 27 12.41 -11.63 -11.02
C VAL A 27 13.59 -11.65 -11.99
N THR A 28 14.44 -10.61 -11.99
CA THR A 28 15.62 -10.56 -12.87
C THR A 28 16.83 -11.31 -12.29
N GLY A 29 16.74 -11.78 -11.04
CA GLY A 29 17.84 -12.45 -10.36
C GLY A 29 18.95 -11.49 -9.92
N GLU A 30 18.64 -10.20 -9.85
CA GLU A 30 19.48 -9.22 -9.15
C GLU A 30 19.44 -9.51 -7.64
N LEU A 31 20.39 -8.93 -6.90
CA LEU A 31 20.49 -9.09 -5.44
C LEU A 31 19.17 -8.63 -4.81
N TYR A 32 18.42 -9.59 -4.27
CA TYR A 32 17.05 -9.41 -3.81
C TYR A 32 17.00 -9.51 -2.29
N ASP A 33 16.35 -8.53 -1.68
CA ASP A 33 16.12 -8.46 -0.24
C ASP A 33 14.64 -8.73 0.07
N GLU A 34 14.37 -9.90 0.66
CA GLU A 34 13.03 -10.34 1.07
C GLU A 34 12.42 -9.42 2.12
N ASP A 35 13.22 -8.94 3.07
CA ASP A 35 12.75 -8.05 4.13
C ASP A 35 12.30 -6.71 3.50
N HIS A 36 13.05 -6.20 2.50
CA HIS A 36 12.68 -5.00 1.77
C HIS A 36 11.39 -5.15 0.96
N LEU A 37 11.21 -6.26 0.22
CA LEU A 37 9.97 -6.46 -0.54
C LEU A 37 8.73 -6.50 0.37
N VAL A 38 8.84 -7.18 1.50
CA VAL A 38 7.76 -7.24 2.49
C VAL A 38 7.44 -5.86 3.06
N GLU A 39 8.46 -5.05 3.37
CA GLU A 39 8.26 -3.68 3.82
C GLU A 39 7.48 -2.85 2.78
N VAL A 40 7.88 -2.92 1.51
CA VAL A 40 7.27 -2.14 0.43
C VAL A 40 5.82 -2.56 0.18
N VAL A 41 5.54 -3.86 0.21
CA VAL A 41 4.16 -4.37 0.09
C VAL A 41 3.31 -3.90 1.28
N ASN A 42 3.84 -3.95 2.50
CA ASN A 42 3.12 -3.51 3.70
C ASN A 42 2.84 -2.00 3.70
N LYS A 43 3.69 -1.16 3.10
CA LYS A 43 3.39 0.27 2.87
C LYS A 43 2.15 0.44 1.98
N ILE A 44 2.03 -0.32 0.90
CA ILE A 44 0.87 -0.29 -0.01
C ILE A 44 -0.40 -0.78 0.68
N ILE A 45 -0.31 -1.89 1.41
CA ILE A 45 -1.43 -2.43 2.20
C ILE A 45 -1.95 -1.38 3.17
N THR A 46 -1.04 -0.72 3.90
CA THR A 46 -1.40 0.35 4.84
C THR A 46 -2.17 1.48 4.15
N GLN A 47 -1.68 1.95 3.00
CA GLN A 47 -2.35 3.01 2.25
C GLN A 47 -3.70 2.56 1.67
N SER A 48 -3.80 1.32 1.19
CA SER A 48 -5.07 0.72 0.77
C SER A 48 -6.09 0.73 1.90
N ASN A 49 -5.70 0.25 3.08
CA ASN A 49 -6.58 0.23 4.25
C ASN A 49 -6.99 1.65 4.68
N VAL A 50 -6.10 2.65 4.59
CA VAL A 50 -6.45 4.06 4.85
C VAL A 50 -7.53 4.57 3.91
N ILE A 51 -7.48 4.21 2.61
CA ILE A 51 -8.54 4.59 1.65
C ILE A 51 -9.85 3.88 2.00
N ASN A 52 -9.80 2.60 2.33
CA ASN A 52 -11.00 1.81 2.64
C ASN A 52 -11.70 2.29 3.92
N CYS A 53 -10.97 2.93 4.83
CA CYS A 53 -11.52 3.60 6.02
C CYS A 53 -12.19 4.96 5.74
N VAL A 54 -12.17 5.47 4.51
CA VAL A 54 -12.83 6.73 4.16
C VAL A 54 -14.33 6.52 4.05
N TYR A 55 -15.05 6.98 5.08
CA TYR A 55 -16.51 6.98 5.11
C TYR A 55 -17.10 8.32 4.64
N ASN A 56 -18.10 8.29 3.75
CA ASN A 56 -18.88 9.47 3.38
C ASN A 56 -20.40 9.15 3.30
N PRO A 57 -21.25 9.73 4.18
CA PRO A 57 -22.68 9.45 4.22
C PRO A 57 -23.46 10.01 3.01
N ASP A 58 -22.87 10.92 2.24
CA ASP A 58 -23.50 11.52 1.06
C ASP A 58 -23.16 10.78 -0.24
N VAL A 59 -22.22 9.84 -0.21
CA VAL A 59 -21.75 9.08 -1.39
C VAL A 59 -21.85 7.58 -1.08
N PRO A 60 -22.88 6.86 -1.57
CA PRO A 60 -23.13 5.45 -1.24
C PRO A 60 -21.92 4.52 -1.45
N GLU A 61 -21.08 4.80 -2.44
CA GLU A 61 -19.86 4.05 -2.76
C GLU A 61 -18.79 4.12 -1.65
N PHE A 62 -18.93 5.03 -0.68
CA PHE A 62 -18.03 5.22 0.47
C PHE A 62 -18.73 4.93 1.81
N GLN A 63 -19.83 4.16 1.83
CA GLN A 63 -20.54 3.84 3.07
C GLN A 63 -20.23 2.44 3.60
N GLU A 64 -19.86 1.50 2.73
CA GLU A 64 -19.60 0.10 3.09
C GLU A 64 -18.41 -0.43 2.28
N LEU A 65 -17.23 -0.45 2.90
CA LEU A 65 -16.00 -1.03 2.32
C LEU A 65 -15.26 -1.80 3.43
N ASP A 66 -15.59 -3.08 3.58
CA ASP A 66 -14.84 -4.01 4.45
C ASP A 66 -13.79 -4.76 3.61
N LEU A 67 -12.75 -4.03 3.20
CA LEU A 67 -11.67 -4.52 2.34
C LEU A 67 -10.30 -4.40 3.04
N GLU A 68 -10.25 -4.61 4.35
CA GLU A 68 -8.98 -4.61 5.06
C GLU A 68 -8.08 -5.77 4.56
N VAL A 69 -6.85 -5.43 4.21
CA VAL A 69 -5.81 -6.39 3.84
C VAL A 69 -4.82 -6.48 5.00
N GLU A 70 -4.53 -7.70 5.46
CA GLU A 70 -3.54 -7.94 6.51
C GLU A 70 -2.11 -7.74 6.00
N HIS A 71 -1.22 -7.30 6.89
CA HIS A 71 0.22 -7.19 6.58
C HIS A 71 0.85 -8.56 6.39
N LEU A 72 1.86 -8.61 5.52
CA LEU A 72 2.72 -9.78 5.36
C LEU A 72 3.70 -9.89 6.53
N GLU A 73 3.89 -11.12 7.01
CA GLU A 73 4.91 -11.49 7.98
C GLU A 73 5.80 -12.60 7.39
N LEU A 74 7.12 -12.46 7.54
CA LEU A 74 8.07 -13.51 7.15
C LEU A 74 8.12 -14.57 8.24
N VAL A 75 7.73 -15.79 7.89
CA VAL A 75 7.92 -16.97 8.76
C VAL A 75 9.40 -17.36 8.69
N LYS A 76 10.16 -17.02 9.73
CA LYS A 76 11.57 -17.41 9.89
C LYS A 76 11.70 -18.76 10.58
#